data_AF-A0A1H9N3E3-F1
#
_entry.id   AF-A0A1H9N3E3-F1
#
_cell.length_a   1.000
_cell.length_b   1.000
_cell.length_c   1.000
_cell.angle_alpha   90.00
_cell.angle_beta   90.00
_cell.angle_gamma   90.00
#
_symmetry.space_group_name_H-M   'P 1'
#
loop_
_entity.id
_entity.type
_entity.pdbx_description
1 polymer ?
#
loop_
_entity_poly.entity_id
_entity_poly.type
_entity_poly.pdbx_seq_one_letter_code
_entity_poly.pdbx_strand_id
1 'polypeptide(L)'
;MSAQAAALQRAKRQALGLLLLVTAVFIVSSVLPRGLWMDALQATAEAAMVGALADWFAVRALFHRVPIPLIGRHTAIIPRNKDRIGENLATFVRDRFLDPASLVGLLRRHDLVERMAQWLLLPDNARHLSQQVVRMVAAALEVVQDRQVEHLIRKAARALLGRMDLSQSLAKVLEALTYQGRHQALLNEALAQLMSVLQNADTRSLIARTIVHWLKKEHPLKEKMLPTDWLSDQGAVMVANALEGLLAEVAHNPQHQLRDKFDAAVQLFITRLQNDPVWAQKGEQVRRYLQTNPTLGHYVQELWQGLRTSLQRDLANEQSALARHVRSMGLWLGQALAQDAALRQALNERLQQWAQALAPEVSQFVAQHIQDTVQRWDAQDMAHLIELNIGKDLQYIRINGTIVGGLIGLVLFGLSHAPAIWLALAAP
;
A
#
# COMPACT_ATOMS: atom_id res chain seq x y z
N MET A 1 21.89 -35.96 -1.12
CA MET A 1 21.83 -35.62 -2.56
C MET A 1 20.38 -35.46 -2.97
N SER A 2 20.02 -34.43 -3.73
CA SER A 2 18.65 -34.28 -4.25
C SER A 2 18.32 -35.42 -5.24
N ALA A 3 17.05 -35.80 -5.35
CA ALA A 3 16.60 -36.84 -6.28
C ALA A 3 17.01 -36.54 -7.74
N GLN A 4 17.01 -35.25 -8.10
CA GLN A 4 17.46 -34.76 -9.40
C GLN A 4 18.95 -34.99 -9.64
N ALA A 5 19.82 -34.71 -8.65
CA ALA A 5 21.26 -34.95 -8.77
C ALA A 5 21.58 -36.44 -8.94
N ALA A 6 20.88 -37.32 -8.22
CA ALA A 6 21.04 -38.77 -8.37
C ALA A 6 20.54 -39.27 -9.75
N ALA A 7 19.45 -38.70 -10.28
CA ALA A 7 18.97 -39.00 -11.62
C ALA A 7 19.97 -38.56 -12.70
N LEU A 8 20.52 -37.35 -12.58
CA LEU A 8 21.54 -36.83 -13.49
C LEU A 8 22.80 -37.70 -13.49
N GLN A 9 23.29 -38.10 -12.31
CA GLN A 9 24.46 -38.98 -12.21
C GLN A 9 24.23 -40.34 -12.87
N ARG A 10 23.06 -40.94 -12.68
CA ARG A 10 22.71 -42.21 -13.37
C ARG A 10 22.70 -42.05 -14.88
N ALA A 11 22.08 -40.98 -15.39
CA ALA A 11 22.04 -40.70 -16.82
C ALA A 11 23.45 -40.46 -17.40
N LYS A 12 24.31 -39.70 -16.70
CA LYS A 12 25.72 -39.51 -17.08
C LYS A 12 26.49 -40.82 -17.14
N ARG A 13 26.28 -41.71 -16.15
CA ARG A 13 26.89 -43.05 -16.13
C ARG A 13 26.41 -43.93 -17.27
N GLN A 14 25.11 -43.91 -17.59
CA GLN A 14 24.55 -44.67 -18.70
C GLN A 14 25.11 -44.21 -20.05
N ALA A 15 25.11 -42.90 -20.30
CA ALA A 15 25.65 -42.34 -21.54
C ALA A 15 27.17 -42.58 -21.67
N LEU A 16 27.91 -42.52 -20.57
CA LEU A 16 29.35 -42.84 -20.56
C LEU A 16 29.59 -44.35 -20.74
N GLY A 17 28.79 -45.20 -20.12
CA GLY A 17 28.87 -46.66 -20.30
C GLY A 17 28.59 -47.07 -21.74
N LEU A 18 27.60 -46.46 -22.40
CA LEU A 18 27.31 -46.70 -23.81
C LEU A 18 28.47 -46.25 -24.72
N LEU A 19 29.07 -45.08 -24.46
CA LEU A 19 30.26 -44.63 -25.20
C LEU A 19 31.41 -45.64 -25.05
N LEU A 20 31.71 -46.06 -23.83
CA LEU A 20 32.78 -47.04 -23.58
C LEU A 20 32.50 -48.38 -24.27
N LEU A 21 31.25 -48.83 -24.27
CA LEU A 21 30.83 -50.07 -24.95
C LEU A 21 31.07 -49.96 -26.46
N VAL A 22 30.64 -48.88 -27.09
CA VAL A 22 30.82 -48.67 -28.54
C VAL A 22 32.30 -48.54 -28.89
N THR A 23 33.10 -47.84 -28.07
CA THR A 23 34.55 -47.77 -28.23
C THR A 23 35.21 -49.15 -28.09
N ALA A 24 34.77 -49.97 -27.14
CA ALA A 24 35.28 -51.33 -27.00
C ALA A 24 34.94 -52.20 -28.21
N VAL A 25 33.70 -52.11 -28.73
CA VAL A 25 33.30 -52.80 -29.96
C VAL A 25 34.17 -52.37 -31.14
N PHE A 26 34.43 -51.06 -31.29
CA PHE A 26 35.32 -50.55 -32.33
C PHE A 26 36.75 -51.14 -32.21
N ILE A 27 37.35 -51.10 -31.02
CA ILE A 27 38.70 -51.64 -30.78
C ILE A 27 38.75 -53.14 -31.09
N VAL A 28 37.83 -53.92 -30.55
CA VAL A 28 37.76 -55.38 -30.80
C VAL A 28 37.57 -55.65 -32.29
N SER A 29 36.67 -54.92 -32.95
CA SER A 29 36.43 -55.08 -34.39
C SER A 29 37.67 -54.81 -35.24
N SER A 30 38.54 -53.89 -34.82
CA SER A 30 39.75 -53.52 -35.56
C SER A 30 40.92 -54.52 -35.45
N VAL A 31 40.92 -55.39 -34.45
CA VAL A 31 42.02 -56.34 -34.17
C VAL A 31 41.72 -57.75 -34.70
N LEU A 32 40.44 -58.12 -34.84
CA LEU A 32 40.03 -59.43 -35.34
C LEU A 32 40.18 -59.56 -36.88
N PRO A 33 40.18 -60.80 -37.41
CA PRO A 33 40.27 -61.04 -38.85
C PRO A 33 39.18 -60.34 -39.65
N ARG A 34 39.56 -59.74 -40.79
CA ARG A 34 38.67 -58.95 -41.64
C ARG A 34 37.67 -59.83 -42.39
N GLY A 35 36.42 -59.38 -42.45
CA GLY A 35 35.32 -59.97 -43.21
C GLY A 35 34.16 -58.98 -43.28
N LEU A 36 33.29 -59.10 -44.29
CA LEU A 36 32.24 -58.10 -44.58
C LEU A 36 31.37 -57.72 -43.37
N TRP A 37 31.00 -58.71 -42.54
CA TRP A 37 30.25 -58.48 -41.30
C TRP A 37 31.05 -57.73 -40.23
N MET A 38 32.36 -57.98 -40.17
CA MET A 38 33.25 -57.33 -39.22
C MET A 38 33.55 -55.89 -39.64
N ASP A 39 33.70 -55.65 -40.94
CA ASP A 39 33.87 -54.31 -41.51
C ASP A 39 32.58 -53.48 -41.32
N ALA A 40 31.40 -54.10 -41.47
CA ALA A 40 30.12 -53.46 -41.18
C ALA A 40 29.97 -53.08 -39.70
N LEU A 41 30.37 -53.98 -38.79
CA LEU A 41 30.36 -53.73 -37.35
C LEU A 41 31.34 -52.63 -36.97
N GLN A 42 32.53 -52.62 -37.55
CA GLN A 42 33.54 -51.58 -37.35
C GLN A 42 33.02 -50.21 -37.79
N ALA A 43 32.46 -50.10 -39.00
CA ALA A 43 31.90 -48.85 -39.52
C ALA A 43 30.71 -48.34 -38.69
N THR A 44 29.85 -49.25 -38.24
CA THR A 44 28.74 -48.94 -37.32
C THR A 44 29.25 -48.43 -35.98
N ALA A 45 30.25 -49.10 -35.39
CA ALA A 45 30.83 -48.71 -34.11
C ALA A 45 31.61 -47.39 -34.20
N GLU A 46 32.32 -47.16 -35.31
CA GLU A 46 33.03 -45.91 -35.59
C GLU A 46 32.04 -44.74 -35.66
N ALA A 47 30.98 -44.87 -36.46
CA ALA A 47 29.98 -43.81 -36.60
C ALA A 47 29.19 -43.56 -35.31
N ALA A 48 28.85 -44.62 -34.57
CA ALA A 48 28.23 -44.51 -33.25
C ALA A 48 29.14 -43.79 -32.24
N MET A 49 30.45 -44.11 -32.25
CA MET A 49 31.44 -43.46 -31.39
C MET A 49 31.59 -41.98 -31.72
N VAL A 50 31.66 -41.62 -33.01
CA VAL A 50 31.74 -40.23 -33.47
C VAL A 50 30.50 -39.45 -33.05
N GLY A 51 29.29 -40.00 -33.24
CA GLY A 51 28.04 -39.38 -32.79
C GLY A 51 28.00 -39.15 -31.28
N ALA A 52 28.41 -40.17 -30.50
CA ALA A 52 28.48 -40.08 -29.04
C ALA A 52 29.49 -39.04 -28.53
N LEU A 53 30.62 -38.86 -29.23
CA LEU A 53 31.64 -37.85 -28.92
C LEU A 53 31.21 -36.43 -29.32
N ALA A 54 30.55 -36.28 -30.47
CA ALA A 54 30.02 -35.00 -30.93
C ALA A 54 28.99 -34.44 -29.94
N ASP A 55 28.03 -35.26 -29.52
CA ASP A 55 27.02 -34.84 -28.54
C ASP A 55 27.61 -34.62 -27.15
N TRP A 56 28.60 -35.43 -26.74
CA TRP A 56 29.35 -35.17 -25.51
C TRP A 56 30.01 -33.79 -25.53
N PHE A 57 30.64 -33.45 -26.66
CA PHE A 57 31.27 -32.14 -26.82
C PHE A 57 30.23 -31.02 -26.75
N ALA A 58 29.10 -31.14 -27.45
CA ALA A 58 28.03 -30.15 -27.46
C ALA A 58 27.44 -29.90 -26.05
N VAL A 59 27.07 -30.97 -25.34
CA VAL A 59 26.51 -30.85 -23.98
C VAL A 59 27.55 -30.30 -23.01
N ARG A 60 28.81 -30.75 -23.09
CA ARG A 60 29.85 -30.22 -22.20
C ARG A 60 30.19 -28.76 -22.51
N ALA A 61 30.19 -28.36 -23.78
CA ALA A 61 30.42 -26.99 -24.22
C ALA A 61 29.28 -26.04 -23.78
N LEU A 62 28.08 -26.55 -23.52
CA LEU A 62 26.97 -25.73 -23.03
C LEU A 62 27.24 -25.23 -21.59
N PHE A 63 27.79 -26.09 -20.73
CA PHE A 63 27.94 -25.81 -19.28
C PHE A 63 29.38 -25.53 -18.84
N HIS A 64 30.38 -26.16 -19.46
CA HIS A 64 31.77 -26.16 -19.00
C HIS A 64 32.73 -25.69 -20.09
N ARG A 65 33.87 -25.14 -19.65
CA ARG A 65 34.97 -24.82 -20.56
C ARG A 65 35.68 -26.10 -20.98
N VAL A 66 35.78 -26.34 -22.29
CA VAL A 66 36.51 -27.49 -22.83
C VAL A 66 37.95 -27.06 -23.16
N PRO A 67 38.99 -27.75 -22.65
CA PRO A 67 40.39 -27.34 -22.80
C PRO A 67 40.98 -27.72 -24.17
N ILE A 68 40.35 -27.27 -25.27
CA ILE A 68 40.86 -27.43 -26.64
C ILE A 68 41.29 -26.03 -27.14
N PRO A 69 42.54 -25.82 -27.60
CA PRO A 69 43.11 -24.49 -27.85
C PRO A 69 42.28 -23.58 -28.77
N LEU A 70 41.69 -24.15 -29.83
CA LEU A 70 40.93 -23.40 -30.83
C LEU A 70 39.44 -23.29 -30.47
N ILE A 71 38.86 -24.37 -29.94
CA ILE A 71 37.40 -24.48 -29.76
C ILE A 71 36.96 -24.00 -28.38
N GLY A 72 37.84 -24.07 -27.38
CA GLY A 72 37.55 -23.70 -25.98
C GLY A 72 37.13 -22.24 -25.80
N ARG A 73 37.42 -21.35 -26.75
CA ARG A 73 37.03 -19.92 -26.72
C ARG A 73 35.52 -19.71 -26.83
N HIS A 74 34.75 -20.66 -27.37
CA HIS A 74 33.30 -20.57 -27.57
C HIS A 74 32.50 -21.61 -26.76
N THR A 75 33.12 -22.17 -25.70
CA THR A 75 32.46 -23.09 -24.77
C THR A 75 31.99 -22.37 -23.50
N ALA A 76 31.29 -23.07 -22.61
CA ALA A 76 30.55 -22.51 -21.48
C ALA A 76 29.49 -21.47 -21.92
N ILE A 77 28.65 -21.85 -22.90
CA ILE A 77 27.65 -20.97 -23.51
C ILE A 77 26.66 -20.41 -22.49
N ILE A 78 26.16 -21.24 -21.56
CA ILE A 78 25.19 -20.81 -20.54
C ILE A 78 25.83 -19.83 -19.54
N PRO A 79 26.96 -20.16 -18.88
CA PRO A 79 27.66 -19.21 -18.01
C PRO A 79 27.94 -17.87 -18.70
N ARG A 80 28.40 -17.91 -19.96
CA ARG A 80 28.81 -16.71 -20.70
C ARG A 80 27.65 -15.82 -21.12
N ASN A 81 26.48 -16.40 -21.35
CA ASN A 81 25.28 -15.66 -21.76
C ASN A 81 24.31 -15.40 -20.59
N LYS A 82 24.73 -15.59 -19.33
CA LYS A 82 23.88 -15.39 -18.14
C LYS A 82 23.11 -14.09 -18.18
N ASP A 83 23.78 -12.97 -18.40
CA ASP A 83 23.14 -11.65 -18.30
C ASP A 83 22.12 -11.44 -19.41
N ARG A 84 22.42 -11.92 -20.62
CA ARG A 84 21.49 -11.91 -21.75
C ARG A 84 20.28 -12.81 -21.51
N ILE A 85 20.47 -13.97 -20.87
CA ILE A 85 19.37 -14.86 -20.49
C ILE A 85 18.48 -14.16 -19.45
N GLY A 86 19.08 -13.48 -18.47
CA GLY A 86 18.36 -12.69 -17.47
C GLY A 86 17.52 -11.57 -18.07
N GLU A 87 18.10 -10.79 -18.98
CA GLU A 87 17.41 -9.69 -19.70
C GLU A 87 16.22 -10.21 -20.53
N ASN A 88 16.43 -11.30 -21.28
CA ASN A 88 15.36 -11.91 -22.07
C ASN A 88 14.25 -12.47 -21.18
N LEU A 89 14.60 -13.08 -20.05
CA LEU A 89 13.63 -13.59 -19.08
C LEU A 89 12.82 -12.45 -18.45
N ALA A 90 13.48 -11.36 -18.06
CA ALA A 90 12.83 -10.17 -17.53
C ALA A 90 11.83 -9.58 -18.54
N THR A 91 12.25 -9.42 -19.80
CA THR A 91 11.40 -8.95 -20.90
C THR A 91 10.22 -9.88 -21.13
N PHE A 92 10.46 -11.19 -21.12
CA PHE A 92 9.41 -12.19 -21.29
C PHE A 92 8.36 -12.14 -20.17
N VAL A 93 8.79 -12.03 -18.90
CA VAL A 93 7.86 -11.90 -17.77
C VAL A 93 7.05 -10.61 -17.87
N ARG A 94 7.69 -9.49 -18.20
CA ARG A 94 7.03 -8.20 -18.41
C ARG A 94 5.94 -8.27 -19.48
N ASP A 95 6.28 -8.80 -20.65
CA ASP A 95 5.44 -8.71 -21.84
C ASP A 95 4.40 -9.83 -21.94
N ARG A 96 4.59 -10.96 -21.24
CA ARG A 96 3.71 -12.13 -21.33
C ARG A 96 2.95 -12.47 -20.07
N PHE A 97 3.47 -12.11 -18.89
CA PHE A 97 2.83 -12.44 -17.61
C PHE A 97 2.23 -11.23 -16.92
N LEU A 98 2.86 -10.06 -17.06
CA LEU A 98 2.49 -8.85 -16.34
C LEU A 98 1.87 -7.77 -17.25
N ASP A 99 1.64 -8.07 -18.52
CA ASP A 99 0.98 -7.11 -19.40
C ASP A 99 -0.42 -6.73 -18.87
N PRO A 100 -0.90 -5.50 -19.16
CA PRO A 100 -2.16 -5.02 -18.62
C PRO A 100 -3.36 -5.94 -18.90
N ALA A 101 -3.40 -6.57 -20.09
CA ALA A 101 -4.51 -7.45 -20.46
C ALA A 101 -4.47 -8.76 -19.67
N SER A 102 -3.28 -9.35 -19.47
CA SER A 102 -3.10 -10.53 -18.63
C SER A 102 -3.48 -10.28 -17.17
N LEU A 103 -3.06 -9.15 -16.59
CA LEU A 103 -3.41 -8.79 -15.20
C LEU A 103 -4.92 -8.55 -15.03
N VAL A 104 -5.55 -7.81 -15.93
CA VAL A 104 -7.01 -7.61 -15.93
C VAL A 104 -7.75 -8.93 -16.12
N GLY A 105 -7.26 -9.78 -17.02
CA GLY A 105 -7.81 -11.12 -17.24
C GLY A 105 -7.74 -11.99 -15.98
N LEU A 106 -6.64 -11.90 -15.22
CA LEU A 106 -6.45 -12.61 -13.96
C LEU A 106 -7.42 -12.11 -12.88
N LEU A 107 -7.59 -10.78 -12.76
CA LEU A 107 -8.57 -10.17 -11.85
C LEU A 107 -10.00 -10.64 -12.15
N ARG A 108 -10.38 -10.65 -13.43
CA ARG A 108 -11.71 -11.10 -13.87
C ARG A 108 -11.97 -12.57 -13.56
N ARG A 109 -10.97 -13.45 -13.74
CA ARG A 109 -11.13 -14.89 -13.51
C ARG A 109 -11.29 -15.24 -12.02
N HIS A 110 -10.71 -14.45 -11.13
CA HIS A 110 -10.66 -14.80 -9.71
C HIS A 110 -11.64 -14.05 -8.81
N ASP A 111 -12.36 -13.04 -9.34
CA ASP A 111 -13.28 -12.17 -8.61
C ASP A 111 -12.76 -11.81 -7.21
N LEU A 112 -11.68 -11.02 -7.20
CA LEU A 112 -10.97 -10.71 -5.96
C LEU A 112 -11.84 -9.98 -4.95
N VAL A 113 -12.78 -9.15 -5.40
CA VAL A 113 -13.67 -8.40 -4.51
C VAL A 113 -14.59 -9.36 -3.76
N GLU A 114 -15.13 -10.38 -4.44
CA GLU A 114 -15.95 -11.39 -3.78
C GLU A 114 -15.14 -12.20 -2.76
N ARG A 115 -13.94 -12.63 -3.13
CA ARG A 115 -13.05 -13.36 -2.20
C ARG A 115 -12.68 -12.50 -0.99
N MET A 116 -12.41 -11.21 -1.19
CA MET A 116 -12.15 -10.27 -0.10
C MET A 116 -13.37 -10.09 0.79
N ALA A 117 -14.58 -9.99 0.21
CA ALA A 117 -15.82 -9.88 0.97
C ALA A 117 -16.02 -11.10 1.88
N GLN A 118 -15.90 -12.31 1.33
CA GLN A 118 -16.01 -13.56 2.09
C GLN A 118 -14.93 -13.69 3.17
N TRP A 119 -13.70 -13.26 2.87
CA TRP A 119 -12.61 -13.26 3.84
C TRP A 119 -12.88 -12.29 5.00
N LEU A 120 -13.39 -11.08 4.71
CA LEU A 120 -13.70 -10.05 5.71
C LEU A 120 -14.92 -10.39 6.58
N LEU A 121 -15.86 -11.19 6.09
CA LEU A 121 -17.02 -11.65 6.86
C LEU A 121 -16.63 -12.52 8.07
N LEU A 122 -15.48 -13.19 8.03
CA LEU A 122 -14.99 -14.02 9.11
C LEU A 122 -14.40 -13.15 10.24
N PRO A 123 -14.93 -13.21 11.49
CA PRO A 123 -14.50 -12.34 12.58
C PRO A 123 -13.02 -12.46 12.96
N ASP A 124 -12.42 -13.63 12.78
CA ASP A 124 -10.99 -13.85 13.06
C ASP A 124 -10.10 -13.19 12.00
N ASN A 125 -10.51 -13.21 10.72
CA ASN A 125 -9.79 -12.51 9.65
C ASN A 125 -9.83 -10.99 9.84
N ALA A 126 -10.98 -10.43 10.20
CA ALA A 126 -11.09 -9.02 10.56
C ALA A 126 -10.21 -8.66 11.78
N ARG A 127 -10.03 -9.59 12.73
CA ARG A 127 -9.07 -9.43 13.84
C ARG A 127 -7.63 -9.40 13.35
N HIS A 128 -7.23 -10.34 12.50
CA HIS A 128 -5.88 -10.36 11.91
C HIS A 128 -5.60 -9.10 11.09
N LEU A 129 -6.55 -8.64 10.27
CA LEU A 129 -6.45 -7.37 9.54
C LEU A 129 -6.22 -6.21 10.51
N SER A 130 -7.04 -6.11 11.55
CA SER A 130 -6.92 -5.04 12.54
C SER A 130 -5.56 -5.02 13.24
N GLN A 131 -5.03 -6.19 13.61
CA GLN A 131 -3.71 -6.32 14.23
C GLN A 131 -2.59 -5.91 13.27
N GLN A 132 -2.69 -6.28 11.99
CA GLN A 132 -1.69 -5.90 10.99
C GLN A 132 -1.73 -4.39 10.73
N VAL A 133 -2.92 -3.79 10.64
CA VAL A 133 -3.09 -2.34 10.48
C VAL A 133 -2.51 -1.60 11.68
N VAL A 134 -2.80 -2.04 12.91
CA VAL A 134 -2.20 -1.47 14.14
C VAL A 134 -0.67 -1.54 14.10
N ARG A 135 -0.09 -2.69 13.73
CA ARG A 135 1.38 -2.83 13.61
C ARG A 135 1.96 -1.90 12.55
N MET A 136 1.32 -1.77 11.39
CA MET A 136 1.76 -0.87 10.33
C MET A 136 1.69 0.60 10.75
N VAL A 137 0.60 1.00 11.42
CA VAL A 137 0.45 2.36 11.95
C VAL A 137 1.48 2.63 13.06
N ALA A 138 1.74 1.67 13.93
CA ALA A 138 2.77 1.78 14.97
C ALA A 138 4.17 1.95 14.35
N ALA A 139 4.55 1.09 13.40
CA ALA A 139 5.82 1.18 12.70
C ALA A 139 5.97 2.50 11.92
N ALA A 140 4.90 2.96 11.26
CA ALA A 140 4.90 4.26 10.60
C ALA A 140 5.09 5.41 11.60
N LEU A 141 4.44 5.36 12.77
CA LEU A 141 4.55 6.37 13.81
C LEU A 141 5.94 6.42 14.48
N GLU A 142 6.68 5.31 14.46
CA GLU A 142 8.07 5.24 14.91
C GLU A 142 9.06 5.83 13.90
N VAL A 143 8.87 5.55 12.61
CA VAL A 143 9.76 6.04 11.54
C VAL A 143 9.62 7.54 11.30
N VAL A 144 8.44 8.09 11.55
CA VAL A 144 8.12 9.49 11.29
C VAL A 144 8.79 10.40 12.32
N GLN A 145 9.71 11.26 11.85
CA GLN A 145 10.41 12.23 12.70
C GLN A 145 9.48 13.39 13.10
N ASP A 146 9.38 13.64 14.41
CA ASP A 146 8.47 14.64 14.97
C ASP A 146 8.64 16.05 14.37
N ARG A 147 9.90 16.47 14.14
CA ARG A 147 10.19 17.82 13.65
C ARG A 147 9.63 18.09 12.25
N GLN A 148 9.63 17.08 11.38
CA GLN A 148 9.17 17.23 9.99
C GLN A 148 7.64 17.32 9.94
N VAL A 149 6.97 16.48 10.72
CA VAL A 149 5.50 16.50 10.82
C VAL A 149 5.01 17.76 11.52
N GLU A 150 5.67 18.18 12.60
CA GLU A 150 5.34 19.42 13.28
C GLU A 150 5.40 20.61 12.32
N HIS A 151 6.43 20.69 11.48
CA HIS A 151 6.55 21.73 10.47
C HIS A 151 5.44 21.66 9.41
N LEU A 152 5.12 20.45 8.93
CA LEU A 152 4.04 20.20 7.98
C LEU A 152 2.67 20.59 8.55
N ILE A 153 2.35 20.17 9.78
CA ILE A 153 1.08 20.48 10.46
C ILE A 153 0.99 21.98 10.70
N ARG A 154 2.05 22.64 11.16
CA ARG A 154 2.08 24.11 11.33
C ARG A 154 1.82 24.83 10.00
N LYS A 155 2.47 24.38 8.93
CA LYS A 155 2.28 24.94 7.58
C LYS A 155 0.85 24.71 7.07
N ALA A 156 0.30 23.52 7.27
CA ALA A 156 -1.07 23.18 6.90
C ALA A 156 -2.10 24.00 7.71
N ALA A 157 -1.93 24.12 9.03
CA ALA A 157 -2.79 24.91 9.90
C ALA A 157 -2.79 26.40 9.49
N ARG A 158 -1.61 26.97 9.21
CA ARG A 158 -1.49 28.34 8.69
C ARG A 158 -2.12 28.48 7.31
N ALA A 159 -1.94 27.51 6.41
CA ALA A 159 -2.53 27.55 5.07
C ALA A 159 -4.07 27.42 5.12
N LEU A 160 -4.61 26.59 6.00
CA LEU A 160 -6.06 26.45 6.23
C LEU A 160 -6.64 27.74 6.83
N LEU A 161 -6.04 28.27 7.89
CA LEU A 161 -6.38 29.60 8.42
C LEU A 161 -6.22 30.69 7.35
N GLY A 162 -5.29 30.52 6.41
CA GLY A 162 -5.06 31.36 5.25
C GLY A 162 -6.12 31.25 4.15
N ARG A 163 -6.98 30.24 4.16
CA ARG A 163 -8.06 30.08 3.16
C ARG A 163 -9.45 30.35 3.74
N MET A 164 -9.56 30.40 5.07
CA MET A 164 -10.82 30.64 5.76
C MET A 164 -11.13 32.13 5.83
N ASP A 165 -12.32 32.52 5.40
CA ASP A 165 -12.92 33.78 5.79
C ASP A 165 -13.58 33.58 7.16
N LEU A 166 -12.94 34.09 8.22
CA LEU A 166 -13.43 33.94 9.59
C LEU A 166 -14.79 34.60 9.80
N SER A 167 -15.07 35.71 9.10
CA SER A 167 -16.34 36.43 9.22
C SER A 167 -17.49 35.58 8.67
N GLN A 168 -17.32 35.07 7.45
CA GLN A 168 -18.32 34.20 6.83
C GLN A 168 -18.46 32.84 7.52
N SER A 169 -17.34 32.27 8.00
CA SER A 169 -17.38 30.98 8.70
C SER A 169 -18.13 31.10 10.03
N LEU A 170 -17.87 32.17 10.79
CA LEU A 170 -18.59 32.45 12.04
C LEU A 170 -20.07 32.70 11.78
N ALA A 171 -20.41 33.43 10.69
CA ALA A 171 -21.79 33.63 10.29
C ALA A 171 -22.52 32.30 10.02
N LYS A 172 -21.92 31.39 9.26
CA LYS A 172 -22.50 30.06 8.95
C LYS A 172 -22.70 29.21 10.21
N VAL A 173 -21.77 29.27 11.16
CA VAL A 173 -21.90 28.55 12.44
C VAL A 173 -23.05 29.15 13.26
N LEU A 174 -23.10 30.47 13.38
CA LEU A 174 -24.19 31.15 14.10
C LEU A 174 -25.55 30.92 13.43
N GLU A 175 -25.61 30.91 12.11
CA GLU A 175 -26.80 30.57 11.33
C GLU A 175 -27.26 29.13 11.60
N ALA A 176 -26.34 28.15 11.59
CA ALA A 176 -26.67 26.76 11.92
C ALA A 176 -27.14 26.57 13.37
N LEU A 177 -26.55 27.32 14.32
CA LEU A 177 -26.93 27.30 15.73
C LEU A 177 -28.26 28.03 16.00
N THR A 178 -28.63 28.99 15.16
CA THR A 178 -29.89 29.74 15.28
C THR A 178 -31.02 29.16 14.43
N TYR A 179 -30.70 28.24 13.52
CA TYR A 179 -31.66 27.53 12.69
C TYR A 179 -32.72 26.83 13.56
N GLN A 180 -33.99 27.09 13.26
CA GLN A 180 -35.16 26.60 14.03
C GLN A 180 -35.17 27.02 15.51
N GLY A 181 -34.52 28.13 15.88
CA GLY A 181 -34.60 28.66 17.25
C GLY A 181 -33.77 27.89 18.27
N ARG A 182 -32.83 27.04 17.85
CA ARG A 182 -31.98 26.25 18.76
C ARG A 182 -31.14 27.10 19.72
N HIS A 183 -30.81 28.33 19.34
CA HIS A 183 -30.11 29.29 20.18
C HIS A 183 -30.92 29.72 21.43
N GLN A 184 -32.25 29.54 21.43
CA GLN A 184 -33.09 29.78 22.62
C GLN A 184 -32.77 28.81 23.76
N ALA A 185 -32.34 27.58 23.47
CA ALA A 185 -31.91 26.63 24.49
C ALA A 185 -30.60 27.08 25.16
N LEU A 186 -29.68 27.65 24.39
CA LEU A 186 -28.44 28.24 24.92
C LEU A 186 -28.74 29.51 25.72
N LEU A 187 -29.71 30.33 25.27
CA LEU A 187 -30.16 31.50 26.01
C LEU A 187 -30.78 31.12 27.36
N ASN A 188 -31.56 30.04 27.42
CA ASN A 188 -32.11 29.52 28.68
C ASN A 188 -31.01 29.14 29.67
N GLU A 189 -30.00 28.39 29.22
CA GLU A 189 -28.87 28.00 30.07
C GLU A 189 -28.08 29.23 30.54
N ALA A 190 -27.84 30.20 29.65
CA ALA A 190 -27.16 31.44 30.00
C ALA A 190 -27.95 32.27 31.02
N LEU A 191 -29.27 32.38 30.86
CA LEU A 191 -30.15 33.05 31.81
C LEU A 191 -30.15 32.34 33.17
N ALA A 192 -30.18 31.00 33.18
CA ALA A 192 -30.11 30.21 34.41
C ALA A 192 -28.79 30.42 35.16
N GLN A 193 -27.65 30.42 34.45
CA GLN A 193 -26.34 30.71 35.03
C GLN A 193 -26.23 32.16 35.53
N LEU A 194 -26.75 33.13 34.76
CA LEU A 194 -26.81 34.53 35.18
C LEU A 194 -27.65 34.72 36.44
N MET A 195 -28.81 34.05 36.52
CA MET A 195 -29.64 34.04 37.71
C MET A 195 -28.91 33.40 38.90
N SER A 196 -28.18 32.29 38.71
CA SER A 196 -27.42 31.66 39.80
C SER A 196 -26.30 32.57 40.32
N VAL A 197 -25.62 33.28 39.42
CA VAL A 197 -24.59 34.28 39.77
C VAL A 197 -25.21 35.48 40.49
N LEU A 198 -26.39 35.93 40.07
CA LEU A 198 -27.14 37.02 40.72
C LEU A 198 -27.76 36.62 42.07
N GLN A 199 -27.95 35.32 42.33
CA GLN A 199 -28.43 34.80 43.62
C GLN A 199 -27.32 34.71 44.68
N ASN A 200 -26.04 34.76 44.27
CA ASN A 200 -24.92 34.76 45.20
C ASN A 200 -24.85 36.08 46.00
N ALA A 201 -24.79 35.96 47.34
CA ALA A 201 -24.80 37.10 48.26
C ALA A 201 -23.64 38.09 48.01
N ASP A 202 -22.44 37.58 47.70
CA ASP A 202 -21.26 38.40 47.42
C ASP A 202 -21.43 39.22 46.13
N THR A 203 -21.96 38.61 45.08
CA THR A 203 -22.21 39.26 43.78
C THR A 203 -23.28 40.33 43.89
N ARG A 204 -24.37 40.09 44.65
CA ARG A 204 -25.39 41.10 44.95
C ARG A 204 -24.79 42.33 45.62
N SER A 205 -23.93 42.13 46.61
CA SER A 205 -23.25 43.23 47.32
C SER A 205 -22.30 44.03 46.41
N LEU A 206 -21.64 43.35 45.47
CA LEU A 206 -20.71 43.97 44.54
C LEU A 206 -21.45 44.81 43.49
N ILE A 207 -22.49 44.25 42.87
CA ILE A 207 -23.37 44.95 41.93
C ILE A 207 -23.98 46.17 42.60
N ALA A 208 -24.43 46.01 43.85
CA ALA A 208 -25.01 47.10 44.60
C ALA A 208 -24.05 48.29 44.77
N ARG A 209 -22.82 48.01 45.19
CA ARG A 209 -21.76 49.01 45.33
C ARG A 209 -21.40 49.65 43.99
N THR A 210 -21.36 48.87 42.91
CA THR A 210 -21.05 49.39 41.56
C THR A 210 -22.14 50.32 41.05
N ILE A 211 -23.43 50.01 41.26
CA ILE A 211 -24.55 50.86 40.85
C ILE A 211 -24.53 52.19 41.60
N VAL A 212 -24.34 52.14 42.93
CA VAL A 212 -24.22 53.35 43.76
C VAL A 212 -23.02 54.19 43.33
N HIS A 213 -21.89 53.55 43.04
CA HIS A 213 -20.67 54.23 42.57
C HIS A 213 -20.83 54.87 41.19
N TRP A 214 -21.47 54.15 40.25
CA TRP A 214 -21.74 54.66 38.89
C TRP A 214 -22.69 55.87 38.93
N LEU A 215 -23.74 55.81 39.74
CA LEU A 215 -24.71 56.90 39.87
C LEU A 215 -24.06 58.18 40.43
N LYS A 216 -23.17 58.03 41.43
CA LYS A 216 -22.37 59.13 41.99
C LYS A 216 -21.42 59.76 40.96
N LYS A 217 -20.95 58.99 39.98
CA LYS A 217 -19.95 59.42 38.99
C LYS A 217 -20.57 60.09 37.76
N GLU A 218 -21.64 59.54 37.20
CA GLU A 218 -22.21 60.03 35.94
C GLU A 218 -23.35 61.05 36.10
N HIS A 219 -24.06 61.06 37.23
CA HIS A 219 -25.23 61.93 37.42
C HIS A 219 -25.29 62.62 38.81
N PRO A 220 -24.31 63.48 39.14
CA PRO A 220 -24.22 64.13 40.46
C PRO A 220 -25.39 65.09 40.79
N LEU A 221 -26.08 65.61 39.76
CA LEU A 221 -27.26 66.49 39.95
C LEU A 221 -28.52 65.71 40.32
N LYS A 222 -28.66 64.46 39.89
CA LYS A 222 -29.82 63.60 40.19
C LYS A 222 -29.72 63.00 41.60
N GLU A 223 -28.50 62.84 42.12
CA GLU A 223 -28.22 62.41 43.50
C GLU A 223 -28.90 63.32 44.54
N LYS A 224 -28.93 64.64 44.32
CA LYS A 224 -29.53 65.62 45.24
C LYS A 224 -31.06 65.63 45.25
N MET A 225 -31.72 65.03 44.26
CA MET A 225 -33.18 65.06 44.10
C MET A 225 -33.84 63.71 44.39
N LEU A 226 -33.05 62.66 44.61
CA LEU A 226 -33.53 61.31 44.92
C LEU A 226 -33.58 61.11 46.44
N PRO A 227 -34.62 60.43 46.98
CA PRO A 227 -34.68 60.06 48.40
C PRO A 227 -33.46 59.22 48.79
N THR A 228 -32.85 59.52 49.94
CA THR A 228 -31.63 58.86 50.46
C THR A 228 -31.77 57.34 50.56
N ASP A 229 -33.00 56.84 50.70
CA ASP A 229 -33.33 55.41 50.76
C ASP A 229 -32.98 54.67 49.45
N TRP A 230 -33.05 55.34 48.29
CA TRP A 230 -32.71 54.75 46.99
C TRP A 230 -31.20 54.63 46.76
N LEU A 231 -30.42 55.46 47.47
CA LEU A 231 -28.95 55.50 47.45
C LEU A 231 -28.31 54.60 48.53
N SER A 232 -29.11 53.86 49.28
CA SER A 232 -28.67 52.92 50.31
C SER A 232 -28.45 51.50 49.76
N ASP A 233 -27.83 50.62 50.56
CA ASP A 233 -27.70 49.19 50.24
C ASP A 233 -29.07 48.54 49.94
N GLN A 234 -30.17 49.07 50.50
CA GLN A 234 -31.52 48.55 50.25
C GLN A 234 -32.04 48.88 48.84
N GLY A 235 -31.77 50.09 48.31
CA GLY A 235 -32.16 50.47 46.95
C GLY A 235 -31.45 49.62 45.90
N ALA A 236 -30.20 49.28 46.16
CA ALA A 236 -29.42 48.42 45.30
C ALA A 236 -29.86 46.94 45.33
N VAL A 237 -30.25 46.43 46.51
CA VAL A 237 -30.91 45.12 46.64
C VAL A 237 -32.25 45.10 45.90
N MET A 238 -33.02 46.19 45.94
CA MET A 238 -34.28 46.32 45.21
C MET A 238 -34.07 46.26 43.68
N VAL A 239 -33.03 46.93 43.16
CA VAL A 239 -32.66 46.87 41.74
C VAL A 239 -32.19 45.48 41.35
N ALA A 240 -31.38 44.81 42.17
CA ALA A 240 -30.93 43.45 41.91
C ALA A 240 -32.11 42.46 41.87
N ASN A 241 -33.05 42.57 42.82
CA ASN A 241 -34.26 41.76 42.84
C ASN A 241 -35.18 42.05 41.63
N ALA A 242 -35.30 43.31 41.22
CA ALA A 242 -36.06 43.68 40.02
C ALA A 242 -35.40 43.13 38.73
N LEU A 243 -34.07 43.14 38.66
CA LEU A 243 -33.30 42.55 37.56
C LEU A 243 -33.48 41.03 37.52
N GLU A 244 -33.42 40.37 38.68
CA GLU A 244 -33.63 38.94 38.81
C GLU A 244 -35.06 38.56 38.40
N GLY A 245 -36.06 39.33 38.84
CA GLY A 245 -37.46 39.15 38.43
C GLY A 245 -37.63 39.29 36.91
N LEU A 246 -37.06 40.32 36.30
CA LEU A 246 -37.06 40.50 34.85
C LEU A 246 -36.38 39.34 34.11
N LEU A 247 -35.22 38.86 34.59
CA LEU A 247 -34.52 37.73 33.98
C LEU A 247 -35.32 36.43 34.12
N ALA A 248 -35.97 36.22 35.26
CA ALA A 248 -36.85 35.08 35.49
C ALA A 248 -38.08 35.10 34.58
N GLU A 249 -38.70 36.26 34.40
CA GLU A 249 -39.82 36.46 33.46
C GLU A 249 -39.40 36.20 32.01
N VAL A 250 -38.24 36.71 31.60
CA VAL A 250 -37.66 36.44 30.28
C VAL A 250 -37.39 34.95 30.12
N ALA A 251 -36.85 34.26 31.12
CA ALA A 251 -36.55 32.83 31.07
C ALA A 251 -37.81 31.95 30.94
N HIS A 252 -38.86 32.26 31.70
CA HIS A 252 -40.10 31.47 31.74
C HIS A 252 -41.07 31.75 30.59
N ASN A 253 -41.03 32.94 29.99
CA ASN A 253 -41.92 33.31 28.88
C ASN A 253 -41.17 33.26 27.52
N PRO A 254 -41.43 32.23 26.69
CA PRO A 254 -40.79 32.13 25.36
C PRO A 254 -41.19 33.24 24.39
N GLN A 255 -42.32 33.93 24.61
CA GLN A 255 -42.84 35.02 23.78
C GLN A 255 -42.51 36.41 24.34
N HIS A 256 -41.51 36.50 25.22
CA HIS A 256 -41.13 37.77 25.83
C HIS A 256 -40.46 38.71 24.81
N GLN A 257 -40.83 39.99 24.76
CA GLN A 257 -40.31 40.98 23.80
C GLN A 257 -38.78 41.11 23.79
N LEU A 258 -38.12 40.87 24.93
CA LEU A 258 -36.65 40.87 25.01
C LEU A 258 -36.00 39.68 24.28
N ARG A 259 -36.68 38.53 24.19
CA ARG A 259 -36.21 37.37 23.42
C ARG A 259 -36.32 37.66 21.93
N ASP A 260 -37.41 38.28 21.48
CA ASP A 260 -37.57 38.72 20.10
C ASP A 260 -36.51 39.76 19.70
N LYS A 261 -36.21 40.71 20.59
CA LYS A 261 -35.13 41.69 20.38
C LYS A 261 -33.75 41.03 20.32
N PHE A 262 -33.50 40.01 21.15
CA PHE A 262 -32.28 39.24 21.10
C PHE A 262 -32.16 38.49 19.77
N ASP A 263 -33.24 37.85 19.32
CA ASP A 263 -33.27 37.12 18.05
C ASP A 263 -33.02 38.06 16.87
N ALA A 264 -33.67 39.22 16.84
CA ALA A 264 -33.43 40.24 15.83
C ALA A 264 -31.98 40.76 15.86
N ALA A 265 -31.40 40.94 17.05
CA ALA A 265 -30.01 41.37 17.20
C ALA A 265 -29.01 40.31 16.71
N VAL A 266 -29.25 39.03 17.01
CA VAL A 266 -28.43 37.91 16.54
C VAL A 266 -28.52 37.78 15.02
N GLN A 267 -29.72 37.86 14.44
CA GLN A 267 -29.92 37.81 13.00
C GLN A 267 -29.23 38.97 12.28
N LEU A 268 -29.40 40.20 12.79
CA LEU A 268 -28.70 41.38 12.27
C LEU A 268 -27.18 41.22 12.36
N PHE A 269 -26.68 40.63 13.44
CA PHE A 269 -25.25 40.36 13.61
C PHE A 269 -24.74 39.32 12.60
N ILE A 270 -25.49 38.25 12.35
CA ILE A 270 -25.18 37.27 11.30
C ILE A 270 -25.14 37.95 9.92
N THR A 271 -26.16 38.76 9.59
CA THR A 271 -26.20 39.49 8.31
C THR A 271 -25.02 40.45 8.16
N ARG A 272 -24.63 41.16 9.23
CA ARG A 272 -23.46 42.04 9.25
C ARG A 272 -22.16 41.26 9.08
N LEU A 273 -21.99 40.11 9.72
CA LEU A 273 -20.82 39.24 9.52
C LEU A 273 -20.69 38.75 8.06
N GLN A 274 -21.80 38.57 7.35
CA GLN A 274 -21.80 38.12 5.95
C GLN A 274 -21.51 39.26 4.96
N ASN A 275 -22.12 40.42 5.16
CA ASN A 275 -22.23 41.45 4.11
C ASN A 275 -21.51 42.78 4.44
N ASP A 276 -21.12 43.02 5.69
CA ASP A 276 -20.52 44.30 6.10
C ASP A 276 -18.99 44.29 5.95
N PRO A 277 -18.40 45.20 5.16
CA PRO A 277 -16.95 45.28 4.98
C PRO A 277 -16.18 45.55 6.28
N VAL A 278 -16.80 46.20 7.29
CA VAL A 278 -16.16 46.46 8.59
C VAL A 278 -15.95 45.15 9.35
N TRP A 279 -16.94 44.26 9.33
CA TRP A 279 -16.85 42.95 9.99
C TRP A 279 -15.92 41.99 9.24
N ALA A 280 -15.91 42.05 7.90
CA ALA A 280 -14.92 41.34 7.10
C ALA A 280 -13.48 41.77 7.46
N GLN A 281 -13.22 43.08 7.63
CA GLN A 281 -11.91 43.57 8.08
C GLN A 281 -11.55 43.12 9.50
N LYS A 282 -12.51 43.13 10.43
CA LYS A 282 -12.29 42.59 11.79
C LYS A 282 -11.97 41.09 11.76
N GLY A 283 -12.68 40.31 10.95
CA GLY A 283 -12.38 38.90 10.72
C GLY A 283 -10.97 38.69 10.18
N GLU A 284 -10.55 39.52 9.22
CA GLU A 284 -9.20 39.49 8.66
C GLU A 284 -8.12 39.90 9.68
N GLN A 285 -8.40 40.84 10.58
CA GLN A 285 -7.51 41.20 11.68
C GLN A 285 -7.33 40.03 12.66
N VAL A 286 -8.42 39.37 13.06
CA VAL A 286 -8.37 38.18 13.93
C VAL A 286 -7.61 37.04 13.24
N ARG A 287 -7.85 36.84 11.93
CA ARG A 287 -7.15 35.84 11.12
C ARG A 287 -5.65 36.10 11.06
N ARG A 288 -5.24 37.35 10.81
CA ARG A 288 -3.83 37.75 10.83
C ARG A 288 -3.23 37.58 12.22
N TYR A 289 -3.92 37.99 13.28
CA TYR A 289 -3.46 37.80 14.65
C TYR A 289 -3.19 36.31 14.93
N LEU A 290 -4.13 35.43 14.58
CA LEU A 290 -3.96 33.98 14.71
C LEU A 290 -2.76 33.48 13.90
N GLN A 291 -2.65 33.82 12.61
CA GLN A 291 -1.56 33.33 11.76
C GLN A 291 -0.16 33.77 12.21
N THR A 292 -0.04 34.99 12.74
CA THR A 292 1.25 35.60 13.09
C THR A 292 1.67 35.30 14.54
N ASN A 293 0.73 34.88 15.38
CA ASN A 293 1.01 34.63 16.79
C ASN A 293 1.85 33.34 16.97
N PRO A 294 3.06 33.42 17.57
CA PRO A 294 3.88 32.24 17.86
C PRO A 294 3.18 31.21 18.77
N THR A 295 2.21 31.63 19.58
CA THR A 295 1.45 30.77 20.48
C THR A 295 0.67 29.67 19.74
N LEU A 296 0.15 29.93 18.53
CA LEU A 296 -0.52 28.88 17.74
C LEU A 296 0.44 27.76 17.34
N GLY A 297 1.70 28.10 17.05
CA GLY A 297 2.70 27.09 16.72
C GLY A 297 2.97 26.15 17.91
N HIS A 298 3.05 26.71 19.11
CA HIS A 298 3.25 25.96 20.35
C HIS A 298 2.03 25.08 20.68
N TYR A 299 0.82 25.63 20.58
CA TYR A 299 -0.41 24.88 20.84
C TYR A 299 -0.62 23.72 19.86
N VAL A 300 -0.37 23.94 18.57
CA VAL A 300 -0.43 22.88 17.55
C VAL A 300 0.61 21.79 17.82
N GLN A 301 1.79 22.15 18.33
CA GLN A 301 2.82 21.20 18.71
C GLN A 301 2.41 20.37 19.93
N GLU A 302 1.87 21.00 20.97
CA GLU A 302 1.35 20.30 22.15
C GLU A 302 0.20 19.35 21.80
N LEU A 303 -0.73 19.78 20.94
CA LEU A 303 -1.79 18.92 20.42
C LEU A 303 -1.25 17.73 19.63
N TRP A 304 -0.25 17.95 18.77
CA TRP A 304 0.39 16.88 18.01
C TRP A 304 1.07 15.86 18.93
N GLN A 305 1.84 16.33 19.91
CA GLN A 305 2.52 15.46 20.87
C GLN A 305 1.51 14.69 21.72
N GLY A 306 0.46 15.35 22.21
CA GLY A 306 -0.62 14.71 22.95
C GLY A 306 -1.33 13.63 22.14
N LEU A 307 -1.66 13.93 20.88
CA LEU A 307 -2.27 12.96 19.96
C LEU A 307 -1.34 11.77 19.71
N ARG A 308 -0.06 12.01 19.44
CA ARG A 308 0.94 10.96 19.21
C ARG A 308 1.09 10.05 20.42
N THR A 309 1.28 10.61 21.62
CA THR A 309 1.40 9.82 22.85
C THR A 309 0.11 9.05 23.17
N SER A 310 -1.05 9.61 22.84
CA SER A 310 -2.33 8.90 22.95
C SER A 310 -2.42 7.72 21.98
N LEU A 311 -2.09 7.95 20.71
CA LEU A 311 -2.07 6.91 19.67
C LEU A 311 -1.06 5.81 19.98
N GLN A 312 0.15 6.14 20.42
CA GLN A 312 1.16 5.15 20.80
C GLN A 312 0.67 4.25 21.94
N ARG A 313 0.03 4.84 22.96
CA ARG A 313 -0.57 4.07 24.07
C ARG A 313 -1.70 3.17 23.60
N ASP A 314 -2.55 3.65 22.69
CA ASP A 314 -3.63 2.84 22.13
C ASP A 314 -3.09 1.67 21.30
N LEU A 315 -2.10 1.92 20.44
CA LEU A 315 -1.50 0.89 19.56
C LEU A 315 -0.71 -0.17 20.33
N ALA A 316 -0.17 0.17 21.50
CA ALA A 316 0.52 -0.78 22.39
C ALA A 316 -0.43 -1.68 23.19
N ASN A 317 -1.73 -1.34 23.24
CA ASN A 317 -2.72 -2.11 23.99
C ASN A 317 -3.31 -3.24 23.13
N GLU A 318 -3.42 -4.44 23.72
CA GLU A 318 -4.09 -5.59 23.09
C GLU A 318 -5.56 -5.30 22.73
N GLN A 319 -6.19 -4.37 23.44
CA GLN A 319 -7.57 -3.91 23.20
C GLN A 319 -7.64 -2.52 22.54
N SER A 320 -6.66 -2.17 21.69
CA SER A 320 -6.63 -0.92 20.93
C SER A 320 -8.00 -0.50 20.38
N ALA A 321 -8.39 0.74 20.64
CA ALA A 321 -9.60 1.35 20.07
C ALA A 321 -9.52 1.41 18.55
N LEU A 322 -8.32 1.67 18.00
CA LEU A 322 -8.07 1.62 16.56
C LEU A 322 -8.25 0.20 16.01
N ALA A 323 -7.74 -0.84 16.69
CA ALA A 323 -7.99 -2.22 16.29
C ALA A 323 -9.50 -2.54 16.24
N ARG A 324 -10.26 -2.12 17.26
CA ARG A 324 -11.71 -2.34 17.32
C ARG A 324 -12.44 -1.64 16.17
N HIS A 325 -12.07 -0.39 15.85
CA HIS A 325 -12.64 0.34 14.71
C HIS A 325 -12.30 -0.30 13.37
N VAL A 326 -11.03 -0.68 13.16
CA VAL A 326 -10.62 -1.35 11.92
C VAL A 326 -11.35 -2.69 11.76
N ARG A 327 -11.51 -3.43 12.86
CA ARG A 327 -12.26 -4.69 12.87
C ARG A 327 -13.74 -4.48 12.53
N SER A 328 -14.41 -3.49 13.15
CA SER A 328 -15.82 -3.21 12.87
C SER A 328 -16.02 -2.71 11.44
N MET A 329 -15.13 -1.84 10.95
CA MET A 329 -15.13 -1.39 9.55
C MET A 329 -14.89 -2.54 8.58
N GLY A 330 -13.95 -3.44 8.87
CA GLY A 330 -13.69 -4.62 8.04
C GLY A 330 -14.89 -5.54 7.94
N LEU A 331 -15.54 -5.83 9.07
CA LEU A 331 -16.78 -6.63 9.11
C LEU A 331 -17.93 -5.94 8.37
N TRP A 332 -18.12 -4.64 8.61
CA TRP A 332 -19.13 -3.85 7.92
C TRP A 332 -18.91 -3.84 6.40
N LEU A 333 -17.66 -3.66 5.96
CA LEU A 333 -17.30 -3.70 4.54
C LEU A 333 -17.55 -5.09 3.96
N GLY A 334 -17.17 -6.16 4.65
CA GLY A 334 -17.47 -7.53 4.24
C GLY A 334 -18.97 -7.78 4.08
N GLN A 335 -19.79 -7.31 5.03
CA GLN A 335 -21.25 -7.40 4.95
C GLN A 335 -21.84 -6.58 3.81
N ALA A 336 -21.40 -5.33 3.64
CA ALA A 336 -21.85 -4.46 2.56
C ALA A 336 -21.54 -5.07 1.19
N LEU A 337 -20.33 -5.61 1.00
CA LEU A 337 -19.95 -6.28 -0.25
C LEU A 337 -20.72 -7.58 -0.48
N ALA A 338 -20.97 -8.37 0.56
CA ALA A 338 -21.73 -9.61 0.42
C ALA A 338 -23.20 -9.36 0.05
N GLN A 339 -23.79 -8.26 0.52
CA GLN A 339 -25.20 -7.93 0.29
C GLN A 339 -25.43 -7.16 -1.01
N ASP A 340 -24.47 -6.34 -1.45
CA ASP A 340 -24.62 -5.47 -2.62
C ASP A 340 -23.77 -5.95 -3.81
N ALA A 341 -24.44 -6.57 -4.80
CA ALA A 341 -23.81 -6.99 -6.05
C ALA A 341 -23.36 -5.82 -6.93
N ALA A 342 -24.06 -4.68 -6.91
CA ALA A 342 -23.71 -3.51 -7.71
C ALA A 342 -22.44 -2.85 -7.16
N LEU A 343 -22.30 -2.76 -5.83
CA LEU A 343 -21.09 -2.28 -5.17
C LEU A 343 -19.87 -3.16 -5.52
N ARG A 344 -20.03 -4.49 -5.48
CA ARG A 344 -18.97 -5.42 -5.88
C ARG A 344 -18.53 -5.21 -7.32
N GLN A 345 -19.50 -5.07 -8.23
CA GLN A 345 -19.19 -4.83 -9.64
C GLN A 345 -18.46 -3.49 -9.85
N ALA A 346 -18.92 -2.41 -9.21
CA ALA A 346 -18.27 -1.11 -9.29
C ALA A 346 -16.82 -1.13 -8.77
N LEU A 347 -16.55 -1.86 -7.68
CA LEU A 347 -15.19 -2.05 -7.17
C LEU A 347 -14.34 -2.92 -8.09
N ASN A 348 -14.91 -3.99 -8.66
CA ASN A 348 -14.20 -4.82 -9.64
C ASN A 348 -13.80 -4.02 -10.87
N GLU A 349 -14.68 -3.16 -11.39
CA GLU A 349 -14.38 -2.25 -12.50
C GLU A 349 -13.29 -1.25 -12.12
N ARG A 350 -13.36 -0.67 -10.92
CA ARG A 350 -12.33 0.25 -10.41
C ARG A 350 -10.97 -0.44 -10.25
N LEU A 351 -10.93 -1.65 -9.72
CA LEU A 351 -9.69 -2.45 -9.61
C LEU A 351 -9.10 -2.77 -10.97
N GLN A 352 -9.94 -3.08 -11.97
CA GLN A 352 -9.47 -3.29 -13.34
C GLN A 352 -8.85 -2.02 -13.94
N GLN A 353 -9.46 -0.85 -13.71
CA GLN A 353 -8.89 0.43 -14.14
C GLN A 353 -7.55 0.72 -13.46
N TRP A 354 -7.43 0.47 -12.15
CA TRP A 354 -6.17 0.61 -11.43
C TRP A 354 -5.12 -0.37 -11.92
N ALA A 355 -5.50 -1.63 -12.17
CA ALA A 355 -4.58 -2.61 -12.74
C ALA A 355 -4.08 -2.18 -14.13
N GLN A 356 -4.94 -1.64 -14.99
CA GLN A 356 -4.51 -1.10 -16.29
C GLN A 356 -3.55 0.08 -16.14
N ALA A 357 -3.83 0.99 -15.20
CA ALA A 357 -3.02 2.18 -14.98
C ALA A 357 -1.64 1.86 -14.36
N LEU A 358 -1.60 0.92 -13.40
CA LEU A 358 -0.39 0.58 -12.64
C LEU A 358 0.42 -0.56 -13.26
N ALA A 359 -0.18 -1.39 -14.13
CA ALA A 359 0.49 -2.52 -14.77
C ALA A 359 1.82 -2.15 -15.43
N PRO A 360 1.97 -1.05 -16.20
CA PRO A 360 3.24 -0.72 -16.83
C PRO A 360 4.37 -0.49 -15.82
N GLU A 361 4.10 0.26 -14.75
CA GLU A 361 5.09 0.56 -13.71
C GLU A 361 5.49 -0.68 -12.92
N VAL A 362 4.49 -1.49 -12.51
CA VAL A 362 4.73 -2.74 -11.77
C VAL A 362 5.50 -3.74 -12.63
N SER A 363 5.13 -3.89 -13.91
CA SER A 363 5.80 -4.82 -14.82
C SER A 363 7.25 -4.43 -15.04
N GLN A 364 7.52 -3.14 -15.21
CA GLN A 364 8.88 -2.63 -15.37
C GLN A 364 9.69 -2.83 -14.08
N PHE A 365 9.11 -2.56 -12.91
CA PHE A 365 9.76 -2.79 -11.62
C PHE A 365 10.13 -4.27 -11.42
N VAL A 366 9.21 -5.19 -11.68
CA VAL A 366 9.45 -6.62 -11.55
C VAL A 366 10.48 -7.11 -12.57
N ALA A 367 10.41 -6.65 -13.82
CA ALA A 367 11.40 -6.98 -14.84
C ALA A 367 12.81 -6.53 -14.43
N GLN A 368 12.94 -5.29 -13.94
CA GLN A 368 14.21 -4.77 -13.44
C GLN A 368 14.73 -5.61 -12.26
N HIS A 369 13.84 -5.95 -11.31
CA HIS A 369 14.21 -6.80 -10.19
C HIS A 369 14.74 -8.16 -10.64
N ILE A 370 14.06 -8.84 -11.57
CA ILE A 370 14.50 -10.13 -12.12
C ILE A 370 15.88 -10.00 -12.79
N GLN A 371 16.06 -8.98 -13.63
CA GLN A 371 17.31 -8.72 -14.31
C GLN A 371 18.46 -8.50 -13.32
N ASP A 372 18.26 -7.62 -12.33
CA ASP A 372 19.25 -7.32 -11.29
C ASP A 372 19.59 -8.56 -10.45
N THR A 373 18.60 -9.40 -10.14
CA THR A 373 18.81 -10.65 -9.41
C THR A 373 19.67 -11.63 -10.20
N VAL A 374 19.36 -11.87 -11.48
CA VAL A 374 20.14 -12.79 -12.32
C VAL A 374 21.55 -12.26 -12.57
N GLN A 375 21.72 -10.95 -12.69
CA GLN A 375 23.05 -10.32 -12.81
C GLN A 375 23.94 -10.58 -11.59
N ARG A 376 23.36 -10.61 -10.38
CA ARG A 376 24.09 -10.85 -9.12
C ARG A 376 24.49 -12.31 -8.90
N TRP A 377 23.89 -13.26 -9.60
CA TRP A 377 24.24 -14.67 -9.45
C TRP A 377 25.59 -14.99 -10.08
N ASP A 378 26.33 -15.92 -9.48
CA ASP A 378 27.51 -16.48 -10.13
C ASP A 378 27.09 -17.29 -11.37
N ALA A 379 27.88 -17.16 -12.43
CA ALA A 379 27.63 -17.81 -13.71
C ALA A 379 27.76 -19.34 -13.61
N GLN A 380 28.63 -19.84 -12.73
CA GLN A 380 28.79 -21.28 -12.53
C GLN A 380 27.62 -21.87 -11.74
N ASP A 381 27.17 -21.18 -10.69
CA ASP A 381 26.02 -21.61 -9.89
C ASP A 381 24.74 -21.67 -10.72
N MET A 382 24.47 -20.65 -11.56
CA MET A 382 23.32 -20.67 -12.47
C MET A 382 23.41 -21.84 -13.46
N ALA A 383 24.58 -22.05 -14.06
CA ALA A 383 24.78 -23.15 -14.99
C ALA A 383 24.61 -24.52 -14.32
N HIS A 384 25.07 -24.67 -13.09
CA HIS A 384 24.88 -25.89 -12.31
C HIS A 384 23.40 -26.17 -12.01
N LEU A 385 22.64 -25.13 -11.63
CA LEU A 385 21.19 -25.23 -11.42
C LEU A 385 20.45 -25.63 -12.71
N ILE A 386 20.83 -25.08 -13.86
CA ILE A 386 20.23 -25.44 -15.15
C ILE A 386 20.62 -26.88 -15.53
N GLU A 387 21.87 -27.29 -15.30
CA GLU A 387 22.35 -28.64 -15.56
C GLU A 387 21.64 -29.67 -14.67
N LEU A 388 21.35 -29.36 -13.42
CA LEU A 388 20.60 -30.24 -12.52
C LEU A 388 19.17 -30.49 -13.01
N ASN A 389 18.53 -29.48 -13.59
CA ASN A 389 17.14 -29.57 -14.04
C ASN A 389 17.00 -30.22 -15.43
N ILE A 390 17.87 -29.88 -16.38
CA ILE A 390 17.74 -30.30 -17.80
C ILE A 390 18.79 -31.34 -18.20
N GLY A 391 19.84 -31.54 -17.39
CA GLY A 391 20.98 -32.36 -17.76
C GLY A 391 20.66 -33.84 -18.00
N LYS A 392 19.63 -34.39 -17.34
CA LYS A 392 19.15 -35.76 -17.60
C LYS A 392 18.67 -35.89 -19.06
N ASP A 393 17.86 -34.93 -19.51
CA ASP A 393 17.29 -34.94 -20.85
C ASP A 393 18.38 -34.72 -21.91
N LEU A 394 19.39 -33.89 -21.60
CA LEU A 394 20.57 -33.74 -22.45
C LEU A 394 21.41 -35.03 -22.57
N GLN A 395 21.46 -35.88 -21.54
CA GLN A 395 22.13 -37.18 -21.66
C GLN A 395 21.36 -38.15 -22.58
N TYR A 396 20.03 -38.04 -22.68
CA TYR A 396 19.26 -38.83 -23.64
C TYR A 396 19.61 -38.48 -25.09
N ILE A 397 19.86 -37.19 -25.38
CA ILE A 397 20.33 -36.77 -26.70
C ILE A 397 21.62 -37.53 -27.06
N ARG A 398 22.57 -37.64 -26.13
CA ARG A 398 23.83 -38.38 -26.33
C ARG A 398 23.64 -39.88 -26.57
N ILE A 399 22.72 -40.51 -25.85
CA ILE A 399 22.37 -41.93 -26.07
C ILE A 399 21.78 -42.08 -27.48
N ASN A 400 20.84 -41.22 -27.85
CA ASN A 400 20.21 -41.21 -29.17
C ASN A 400 21.23 -40.95 -30.29
N GLY A 401 22.15 -40.01 -30.11
CA GLY A 401 23.22 -39.74 -31.08
C GLY A 401 24.16 -40.92 -31.29
N THR A 402 24.37 -41.75 -30.27
CA THR A 402 25.12 -43.01 -30.41
C THR A 402 24.37 -44.01 -31.28
N ILE A 403 23.06 -44.18 -31.04
CA ILE A 403 22.20 -45.13 -31.78
C ILE A 403 22.05 -44.67 -33.24
N VAL A 404 21.72 -43.39 -33.45
CA VAL A 404 21.53 -42.80 -34.76
C VAL A 404 22.85 -42.77 -35.53
N GLY A 405 23.96 -42.42 -34.88
CA GLY A 405 25.29 -42.49 -35.47
C GLY A 405 25.63 -43.89 -35.97
N GLY A 406 25.36 -44.93 -35.17
CA GLY A 406 25.55 -46.31 -35.60
C GLY A 406 24.69 -46.70 -36.80
N LEU A 407 23.40 -46.36 -36.76
CA LEU A 407 22.49 -46.65 -37.87
C LEU A 407 22.94 -45.96 -39.17
N ILE A 408 23.37 -44.70 -39.09
CA ILE A 408 23.93 -43.97 -40.24
C ILE A 408 25.22 -44.66 -40.73
N GLY A 409 26.11 -45.06 -39.83
CA GLY A 409 27.32 -45.81 -40.18
C GLY A 409 27.03 -47.10 -40.93
N LEU A 410 26.03 -47.85 -40.47
CA LEU A 410 25.59 -49.08 -41.13
C LEU A 410 25.02 -48.81 -42.53
N VAL A 411 24.20 -47.78 -42.68
CA VAL A 411 23.63 -47.38 -43.99
C VAL A 411 24.73 -46.94 -44.95
N LEU A 412 25.67 -46.11 -44.50
CA LEU A 412 26.82 -45.67 -45.30
C LEU A 412 27.74 -46.82 -45.68
N PHE A 413 27.95 -47.78 -44.77
CA PHE A 413 28.68 -49.00 -45.07
C PHE A 413 27.97 -49.83 -46.15
N GLY A 414 26.66 -50.04 -46.01
CA GLY A 414 25.85 -50.76 -47.01
C GLY A 414 25.88 -50.10 -48.38
N LEU A 415 25.84 -48.76 -48.46
CA LEU A 415 25.95 -48.01 -49.70
C LEU A 415 27.35 -48.08 -50.32
N SER A 416 28.40 -47.95 -49.51
CA SER A 416 29.79 -48.00 -50.00
C SER A 416 30.21 -49.40 -50.47
N HIS A 417 29.68 -50.45 -49.85
CA HIS A 417 29.96 -51.84 -50.21
C HIS A 417 28.90 -52.46 -51.12
N ALA A 418 27.92 -51.69 -51.59
CA ALA A 418 26.88 -52.13 -52.51
C ALA A 418 27.41 -52.90 -53.74
N PRO A 419 28.50 -52.49 -54.43
CA PRO A 419 29.01 -53.27 -55.57
C PRO A 419 29.65 -54.59 -55.15
N ALA A 420 30.32 -54.66 -54.00
CA ALA A 420 30.91 -55.89 -53.47
C ALA A 420 29.82 -56.89 -52.99
N ILE A 421 28.76 -56.38 -52.36
CA ILE A 421 27.59 -57.15 -51.93
C ILE A 421 26.81 -57.65 -53.14
N TRP A 422 26.63 -56.82 -54.17
CA TRP A 422 25.98 -57.21 -55.42
C TRP A 422 26.75 -58.32 -56.15
N LEU A 423 28.09 -58.21 -56.23
CA LEU A 423 28.94 -59.24 -56.83
C LEU A 423 28.94 -60.56 -56.03
N ALA A 424 28.87 -60.50 -54.69
CA ALA A 424 28.77 -61.68 -53.84
C ALA A 424 27.39 -62.38 -53.93
N LEU A 425 26.31 -61.62 -54.19
CA LEU A 425 24.95 -62.14 -54.39
C LEU A 425 24.68 -62.62 -55.83
N ALA A 426 25.43 -62.13 -56.82
CA ALA A 426 25.29 -62.48 -58.22
C ALA A 426 26.21 -63.65 -58.66
N ALA A 427 27.03 -64.19 -57.75
CA ALA A 427 27.79 -65.41 -57.99
C ALA A 427 26.86 -66.65 -57.79
N PRO A 428 26.72 -67.53 -58.80
CA PRO A 428 25.81 -68.68 -58.76
C PRO A 428 26.20 -69.79 -57.79
#